data_AF-A0A2K0W8U6-F1
#
_entry.id   AF-A0A2K0W8U6-F1
#
_cell.length_a   1.000
_cell.length_b   1.000
_cell.length_c   1.000
_cell.angle_alpha   90.00
_cell.angle_beta   90.00
_cell.angle_gamma   90.00
#
_symmetry.space_group_name_H-M   'P 1'
#
loop_
_entity.id
_entity.type
_entity.pdbx_description
1 polymer ?
#
loop_
_entity_poly.entity_id
_entity_poly.type
_entity_poly.pdbx_seq_one_letter_code
_entity_poly.pdbx_strand_id
1 'polypeptide(L)'
;MMWLEIVENWIFQDPDFSEDSIAQTDDDGQDSQVRQRLDILQAAYGILLLMNWEGDTKMRLRARRIRFPDIVFVSRTLYPFAIPGTSEEASFAPRSLHDHWISFGLREELIRTLLYTFLLDSAFVIFYDMSPRMVINELQFGLAAADEYFNAPNAETWFMCTQAVAQRSLACSQVTLSQSITMIMGEDFGTSRWEVFETISPLNLFAIASGKLHDKKLTRPY
;
A
#
# COMPACT_ATOMS: atom_id res chain seq x y z
N MET A 1 20.14 9.69 -18.53
CA MET A 1 21.31 9.00 -17.92
C MET A 1 21.27 7.55 -18.34
N MET A 2 22.33 7.03 -18.97
CA MET A 2 22.33 5.69 -19.57
C MET A 2 22.02 4.56 -18.56
N TRP A 3 22.50 4.68 -17.32
CA TRP A 3 22.26 3.66 -16.29
C TRP A 3 20.77 3.55 -15.90
N LEU A 4 20.05 4.68 -15.85
CA LEU A 4 18.65 4.71 -15.42
C LEU A 4 17.75 4.00 -16.45
N GLU A 5 18.06 4.11 -17.74
CA GLU A 5 17.35 3.41 -18.80
C GLU A 5 17.62 1.89 -18.78
N ILE A 6 18.85 1.50 -18.43
CA ILE A 6 19.21 0.08 -18.27
C ILE A 6 18.44 -0.53 -17.09
N VAL A 7 18.43 0.15 -15.94
CA VAL A 7 17.75 -0.35 -14.73
C VAL A 7 16.22 -0.32 -14.90
N GLU A 8 15.67 0.73 -15.53
CA GLU A 8 14.26 0.76 -15.95
C GLU A 8 13.93 -0.49 -16.79
N ASN A 9 14.69 -0.74 -17.86
CA ASN A 9 14.39 -1.88 -18.73
C ASN A 9 14.54 -3.22 -18.00
N TRP A 10 15.51 -3.35 -17.09
CA TRP A 10 15.68 -4.59 -16.34
C TRP A 10 14.49 -4.90 -15.44
N ILE A 11 14.00 -3.90 -14.69
CA ILE A 11 12.87 -4.07 -13.77
C ILE A 11 11.56 -4.32 -14.52
N PHE A 12 11.26 -3.51 -15.54
CA PHE A 12 9.99 -3.61 -16.29
C PHE A 12 9.97 -4.75 -17.33
N GLN A 13 11.04 -5.56 -17.42
CA GLN A 13 11.09 -6.80 -18.19
C GLN A 13 11.26 -8.02 -17.28
N ASP A 14 11.29 -7.82 -15.97
CA ASP A 14 11.40 -8.91 -15.01
C ASP A 14 10.14 -9.80 -15.08
N PRO A 15 10.28 -11.14 -15.11
CA PRO A 15 9.13 -12.05 -15.14
C PRO A 15 8.17 -11.87 -13.97
N ASP A 16 8.69 -11.45 -12.81
CA ASP A 16 7.88 -11.18 -11.63
C ASP A 16 7.19 -9.82 -11.72
N PHE A 17 7.55 -8.93 -12.64
CA PHE A 17 6.77 -7.73 -12.94
C PHE A 17 5.59 -8.07 -13.87
N SER A 18 4.64 -8.84 -13.35
CA SER A 18 3.51 -9.38 -14.11
C SER A 18 2.15 -8.99 -13.51
N GLU A 19 1.14 -8.88 -14.37
CA GLU A 19 -0.27 -8.63 -14.03
C GLU A 19 -1.05 -9.92 -13.70
N ASP A 20 -0.38 -11.08 -13.75
CA ASP A 20 -1.01 -12.36 -13.45
C ASP A 20 -1.38 -12.43 -11.95
N SER A 21 -2.55 -12.99 -11.67
CA SER A 21 -3.00 -13.19 -10.30
C SER A 21 -2.16 -14.26 -9.60
N ILE A 22 -1.70 -13.97 -8.38
CA ILE A 22 -1.06 -14.95 -7.51
C ILE A 22 -2.15 -15.84 -6.90
N ALA A 23 -1.97 -17.16 -7.01
CA ALA A 23 -2.92 -18.14 -6.47
C ALA A 23 -2.99 -18.05 -4.94
N GLN A 24 -4.19 -18.15 -4.39
CA GLN A 24 -4.42 -18.18 -2.94
C GLN A 24 -4.33 -19.64 -2.46
N THR A 25 -3.12 -20.09 -2.13
CA THR A 25 -2.83 -21.47 -1.69
C THR A 25 -2.57 -21.60 -0.19
N ASP A 26 -2.55 -20.49 0.56
CA ASP A 26 -2.28 -20.40 2.01
C ASP A 26 -1.00 -21.16 2.45
N ASP A 27 -0.03 -21.30 1.55
CA ASP A 27 1.23 -22.02 1.75
C ASP A 27 2.45 -21.10 1.61
N ASP A 28 3.63 -21.60 2.01
CA ASP A 28 4.91 -20.87 1.91
C ASP A 28 5.24 -20.46 0.46
N GLY A 29 4.68 -21.18 -0.52
CA GLY A 29 4.82 -20.87 -1.95
C GLY A 29 4.14 -19.56 -2.32
N GLN A 30 2.95 -19.29 -1.77
CA GLN A 30 2.24 -18.03 -1.93
C GLN A 30 3.04 -16.86 -1.37
N ASP A 31 3.51 -16.95 -0.12
CA ASP A 31 4.25 -15.88 0.54
C ASP A 31 5.55 -15.55 -0.23
N SER A 32 6.22 -16.58 -0.77
CA SER A 32 7.40 -16.38 -1.61
C SER A 32 7.07 -15.64 -2.91
N GLN A 33 5.94 -15.94 -3.56
CA GLN A 33 5.52 -15.24 -4.78
C GLN A 33 5.12 -13.79 -4.49
N VAL A 34 4.39 -13.56 -3.39
CA VAL A 34 4.03 -12.20 -2.94
C VAL A 34 5.29 -11.38 -2.65
N ARG A 35 6.29 -11.97 -1.98
CA ARG A 35 7.58 -11.33 -1.71
C ARG A 35 8.29 -10.90 -2.99
N GLN A 36 8.45 -11.82 -3.95
CA GLN A 36 9.11 -11.54 -5.23
C GLN A 36 8.41 -10.41 -6.01
N ARG A 37 7.08 -10.49 -6.11
CA ARG A 37 6.22 -9.47 -6.74
C ARG A 37 6.35 -8.11 -6.05
N LEU A 38 6.41 -8.11 -4.72
CA LEU A 38 6.55 -6.89 -3.93
C LEU A 38 7.94 -6.26 -4.11
N ASP A 39 9.02 -7.05 -4.06
CA ASP A 39 10.39 -6.58 -4.21
C ASP A 39 10.57 -5.88 -5.58
N ILE A 40 10.09 -6.50 -6.66
CA ILE A 40 10.18 -5.91 -8.01
C ILE A 40 9.28 -4.67 -8.16
N LEU A 41 8.10 -4.66 -7.53
CA LEU A 41 7.21 -3.50 -7.50
C LEU A 41 7.83 -2.32 -6.75
N GLN A 42 8.49 -2.56 -5.61
CA GLN A 42 9.21 -1.54 -4.85
C GLN A 42 10.39 -0.98 -5.65
N ALA A 43 11.13 -1.84 -6.37
CA ALA A 43 12.18 -1.42 -7.28
C ALA A 43 11.63 -0.53 -8.42
N ALA A 44 10.52 -0.95 -9.04
CA ALA A 44 9.84 -0.18 -10.08
C ALA A 44 9.37 1.19 -9.58
N TYR A 45 8.78 1.24 -8.38
CA TYR A 45 8.39 2.47 -7.72
C TYR A 45 9.59 3.40 -7.47
N GLY A 46 10.71 2.87 -6.96
CA GLY A 46 11.94 3.64 -6.75
C GLY A 46 12.50 4.25 -8.05
N ILE A 47 12.57 3.46 -9.12
CA ILE A 47 13.02 3.96 -10.43
C ILE A 47 12.05 4.98 -11.01
N LEU A 48 10.74 4.78 -10.85
CA LEU A 48 9.74 5.75 -11.28
C LEU A 48 9.96 7.12 -10.61
N LEU A 49 10.25 7.15 -9.30
CA LEU A 49 10.57 8.39 -8.58
C LEU A 49 11.82 9.07 -9.15
N LEU A 50 12.90 8.30 -9.36
CA LEU A 50 14.14 8.82 -9.94
C LEU A 50 13.92 9.38 -11.36
N MET A 51 13.18 8.67 -12.20
CA MET A 51 12.81 9.15 -13.53
C MET A 51 11.97 10.43 -13.48
N ASN A 52 11.07 10.54 -12.50
CA ASN A 52 10.19 11.70 -12.37
C ASN A 52 10.91 12.93 -11.80
N TRP A 53 11.91 12.75 -10.93
CA TRP A 53 12.65 13.84 -10.29
C TRP A 53 13.90 14.26 -11.07
N GLU A 54 14.75 13.30 -11.44
CA GLU A 54 16.05 13.54 -12.09
C GLU A 54 16.00 13.45 -13.62
N GLY A 55 14.92 12.90 -14.17
CA GLY A 55 14.78 12.70 -15.60
C GLY A 55 14.62 14.00 -16.38
N ASP A 56 14.91 13.94 -17.69
CA ASP A 56 14.55 15.00 -18.63
C ASP A 56 13.03 15.00 -18.92
N THR A 57 12.56 15.96 -19.72
CA THR A 57 11.13 16.07 -20.05
C THR A 57 10.55 14.79 -20.64
N LYS A 58 11.30 14.07 -21.48
CA LYS A 58 10.84 12.82 -22.11
C LYS A 58 10.71 11.69 -21.08
N MET A 59 11.72 11.55 -20.23
CA MET A 59 11.77 10.55 -19.17
C MET A 59 10.68 10.79 -18.11
N ARG A 60 10.45 12.04 -17.71
CA ARG A 60 9.36 12.42 -16.80
C ARG A 60 7.99 12.09 -17.38
N LEU A 61 7.78 12.34 -18.68
CA LEU A 61 6.54 11.97 -19.36
C LEU A 61 6.38 10.45 -19.44
N ARG A 62 7.45 9.71 -19.76
CA ARG A 62 7.46 8.24 -19.78
C ARG A 62 7.14 7.65 -18.41
N ALA A 63 7.76 8.15 -17.35
CA ALA A 63 7.47 7.76 -15.97
C ALA A 63 5.97 7.85 -15.69
N ARG A 64 5.39 9.04 -15.87
CA ARG A 64 3.98 9.29 -15.53
C ARG A 64 2.96 8.59 -16.44
N ARG A 65 3.24 8.53 -17.75
CA ARG A 65 2.24 8.09 -18.75
C ARG A 65 2.37 6.63 -19.15
N ILE A 66 3.53 6.02 -18.97
CA ILE A 66 3.80 4.64 -19.40
C ILE A 66 4.04 3.78 -18.15
N ARG A 67 5.07 4.11 -17.35
CA ARG A 67 5.51 3.24 -16.25
C ARG A 67 4.60 3.22 -15.04
N PHE A 68 4.03 4.37 -14.67
CA PHE A 68 3.12 4.42 -13.54
C PHE A 68 1.83 3.60 -13.74
N PRO A 69 1.16 3.63 -14.92
CA PRO A 69 0.10 2.66 -15.22
C PRO A 69 0.51 1.21 -14.95
N ASP A 70 1.67 0.77 -15.44
CA ASP A 70 2.15 -0.60 -15.26
C ASP A 70 2.29 -0.95 -13.76
N ILE A 71 2.87 -0.02 -12.97
CA ILE A 71 2.99 -0.16 -11.51
C ILE A 71 1.61 -0.28 -10.85
N VAL A 72 0.60 0.48 -11.28
CA VAL A 72 -0.76 0.39 -10.75
C VAL A 72 -1.39 -0.96 -11.07
N PHE A 73 -1.20 -1.49 -12.29
CA PHE A 73 -1.73 -2.81 -12.67
C PHE A 73 -1.09 -3.93 -11.85
N VAL A 74 0.24 -3.94 -11.71
CA VAL A 74 0.94 -4.92 -10.87
C VAL A 74 0.55 -4.77 -9.40
N SER A 75 0.38 -3.54 -8.90
CA SER A 75 -0.08 -3.31 -7.51
C SER A 75 -1.43 -3.96 -7.21
N ARG A 76 -2.35 -4.00 -8.18
CA ARG A 76 -3.68 -4.60 -7.99
C ARG A 76 -3.65 -6.11 -7.78
N THR A 77 -2.66 -6.81 -8.34
CA THR A 77 -2.50 -8.26 -8.13
C THR A 77 -2.19 -8.58 -6.67
N LEU A 78 -1.67 -7.60 -5.94
CA LEU A 78 -1.28 -7.72 -4.54
C LEU A 78 -2.37 -7.32 -3.54
N TYR A 79 -3.49 -6.72 -3.98
CA TYR A 79 -4.56 -6.29 -3.08
C TYR A 79 -5.10 -7.40 -2.18
N PRO A 80 -5.36 -8.63 -2.66
CA PRO A 80 -5.95 -9.69 -1.82
C PRO A 80 -5.15 -9.99 -0.56
N PHE A 81 -3.82 -9.87 -0.62
CA PHE A 81 -2.91 -10.16 0.49
C PHE A 81 -2.81 -9.02 1.51
N ALA A 82 -3.38 -7.87 1.21
CA ALA A 82 -3.39 -6.68 2.07
C ALA A 82 -4.77 -6.39 2.69
N ILE A 83 -5.78 -7.22 2.43
CA ILE A 83 -7.14 -7.02 2.96
C ILE A 83 -7.17 -7.33 4.47
N PRO A 84 -7.66 -6.43 5.34
CA PRO A 84 -7.85 -6.68 6.77
C PRO A 84 -8.65 -7.95 7.07
N GLY A 85 -8.28 -8.68 8.13
CA GLY A 85 -9.07 -9.81 8.64
C GLY A 85 -9.03 -11.11 7.82
N THR A 86 -8.31 -11.17 6.69
CA THR A 86 -8.27 -12.39 5.85
C THR A 86 -7.24 -13.43 6.28
N SER A 87 -6.23 -13.09 7.10
CA SER A 87 -5.08 -14.00 7.30
C SER A 87 -4.65 -14.29 8.75
N GLU A 88 -5.41 -13.93 9.79
CA GLU A 88 -4.93 -14.12 11.19
C GLU A 88 -5.87 -14.85 12.16
N GLU A 89 -7.07 -15.27 11.76
CA GLU A 89 -7.96 -15.97 12.72
C GLU A 89 -8.18 -17.47 12.45
N ALA A 90 -7.61 -18.04 11.37
CA ALA A 90 -8.05 -19.36 10.89
C ALA A 90 -6.98 -20.47 10.77
N SER A 91 -5.68 -20.22 10.88
CA SER A 91 -4.68 -21.30 10.76
C SER A 91 -4.41 -21.97 12.13
N PHE A 92 -5.00 -23.14 12.34
CA PHE A 92 -4.84 -24.00 13.53
C PHE A 92 -3.42 -24.59 13.75
N ALA A 93 -2.42 -24.17 12.98
CA ALA A 93 -1.04 -24.61 13.16
C ALA A 93 -0.32 -23.69 14.17
N PRO A 94 0.37 -24.23 15.19
CA PRO A 94 1.18 -23.42 16.10
C PRO A 94 2.38 -22.85 15.35
N ARG A 95 2.23 -21.67 14.73
CA ARG A 95 3.33 -20.89 14.17
C ARG A 95 4.16 -20.29 15.31
N SER A 96 5.48 -20.22 15.11
CA SER A 96 6.35 -19.59 16.11
C SER A 96 6.09 -18.08 16.16
N LEU A 97 6.50 -17.41 17.25
CA LEU A 97 6.43 -15.95 17.32
C LEU A 97 7.20 -15.28 16.17
N HIS A 98 8.31 -15.90 15.76
CA HIS A 98 9.12 -15.42 14.64
C HIS A 98 8.34 -15.46 13.32
N ASP A 99 7.62 -16.55 13.04
CA ASP A 99 6.88 -16.70 11.78
C ASP A 99 5.74 -15.67 11.68
N HIS A 100 5.06 -15.38 12.79
CA HIS A 100 4.05 -14.31 12.83
C HIS A 100 4.67 -12.94 12.56
N TRP A 101 5.84 -12.66 13.15
CA TRP A 101 6.53 -11.40 12.93
C TRP A 101 6.99 -11.21 11.48
N ILE A 102 7.48 -12.28 10.84
CA ILE A 102 7.84 -12.27 9.42
C ILE A 102 6.60 -12.08 8.53
N SER A 103 5.50 -12.78 8.83
CA SER A 103 4.23 -12.64 8.10
C SER A 103 3.67 -11.22 8.21
N PHE A 104 3.70 -10.65 9.43
CA PHE A 104 3.36 -9.26 9.68
C PHE A 104 4.24 -8.30 8.88
N GLY A 105 5.56 -8.52 8.88
CA GLY A 105 6.51 -7.68 8.13
C GLY A 105 6.21 -7.65 6.64
N LEU A 106 5.98 -8.82 6.02
CA LEU A 106 5.60 -8.92 4.61
C LEU A 106 4.30 -8.16 4.31
N ARG A 107 3.28 -8.37 5.15
CA ARG A 107 1.98 -7.70 5.01
C ARG A 107 2.09 -6.18 5.18
N GLU A 108 2.91 -5.70 6.10
CA GLU A 108 3.14 -4.26 6.31
C GLU A 108 3.94 -3.62 5.17
N GLU A 109 5.00 -4.26 4.68
CA GLU A 109 5.74 -3.81 3.51
C GLU A 109 4.81 -3.68 2.29
N LEU A 110 3.91 -4.64 2.12
CA LEU A 110 2.88 -4.64 1.09
C LEU A 110 1.93 -3.45 1.24
N ILE A 111 1.27 -3.31 2.39
CA ILE A 111 0.30 -2.23 2.66
C ILE A 111 0.94 -0.87 2.44
N ARG A 112 2.15 -0.65 2.97
CA ARG A 112 2.88 0.62 2.80
C ARG A 112 3.21 0.90 1.34
N THR A 113 3.61 -0.10 0.57
CA THR A 113 3.86 0.03 -0.87
C THR A 113 2.59 0.45 -1.61
N LEU A 114 1.44 -0.18 -1.32
CA LEU A 114 0.15 0.19 -1.92
C LEU A 114 -0.29 1.62 -1.55
N LEU A 115 -0.08 2.03 -0.30
CA LEU A 115 -0.32 3.41 0.15
C LEU A 115 0.56 4.40 -0.61
N TYR A 116 1.85 4.11 -0.81
CA TYR A 116 2.75 4.98 -1.57
C TYR A 116 2.35 5.08 -3.05
N THR A 117 1.94 3.97 -3.68
CA THR A 117 1.41 3.98 -5.05
C THR A 117 0.18 4.88 -5.16
N PHE A 118 -0.75 4.80 -4.21
CA PHE A 118 -1.94 5.65 -4.17
C PHE A 118 -1.61 7.14 -3.94
N LEU A 119 -0.67 7.43 -3.05
CA LEU A 119 -0.19 8.79 -2.82
C LEU A 119 0.47 9.38 -4.08
N LEU A 120 1.18 8.55 -4.85
CA LEU A 120 1.78 8.98 -6.10
C LEU A 120 0.73 9.22 -7.19
N ASP A 121 -0.32 8.39 -7.29
CA ASP A 121 -1.48 8.67 -8.17
C ASP A 121 -2.10 10.02 -7.82
N SER A 122 -2.35 10.24 -6.53
CA SER A 122 -2.90 11.50 -6.01
C SER A 122 -2.00 12.70 -6.35
N ALA A 123 -0.69 12.57 -6.22
CA ALA A 123 0.25 13.62 -6.60
C ALA A 123 0.20 13.91 -8.11
N PHE A 124 0.09 12.89 -8.97
CA PHE A 124 -0.06 13.07 -10.41
C PHE A 124 -1.39 13.73 -10.81
N VAL A 125 -2.47 13.40 -10.11
CA VAL A 125 -3.77 14.07 -10.28
C VAL A 125 -3.70 15.54 -9.85
N ILE A 126 -3.10 15.82 -8.69
CA ILE A 126 -3.06 17.17 -8.11
C ILE A 126 -2.13 18.08 -8.91
N PHE A 127 -0.88 17.67 -9.12
CA PHE A 127 0.18 18.53 -9.66
C PHE A 127 0.33 18.48 -11.18
N TYR A 128 -0.13 17.41 -11.83
CA TYR A 128 0.04 17.22 -13.28
C TYR A 128 -1.28 17.10 -14.04
N ASP A 129 -2.41 17.30 -13.37
CA ASP A 129 -3.77 17.25 -13.93
C ASP A 129 -4.04 15.97 -14.74
N MET A 130 -3.48 14.88 -14.26
CA MET A 130 -3.68 13.56 -14.85
C MET A 130 -5.02 12.99 -14.36
N SER A 131 -5.67 12.20 -15.20
CA SER A 131 -6.79 11.38 -14.76
C SER A 131 -6.30 10.40 -13.69
N PRO A 132 -7.08 10.19 -12.62
CA PRO A 132 -6.74 9.24 -11.58
C PRO A 132 -6.70 7.83 -12.15
N ARG A 133 -5.68 7.06 -11.75
CA ARG A 133 -5.55 5.66 -12.13
C ARG A 133 -6.02 4.72 -11.03
N MET A 134 -6.09 5.22 -9.79
CA MET A 134 -6.60 4.46 -8.67
C MET A 134 -7.92 5.07 -8.18
N VAL A 135 -8.99 4.27 -8.10
CA VAL A 135 -10.32 4.75 -7.65
C VAL A 135 -10.58 4.39 -6.20
N ILE A 136 -11.24 5.24 -5.41
CA ILE A 136 -11.41 5.02 -3.97
C ILE A 136 -12.02 3.65 -3.66
N ASN A 137 -13.03 3.23 -4.42
CA ASN A 137 -13.73 1.96 -4.20
C ASN A 137 -12.84 0.71 -4.39
N GLU A 138 -11.71 0.80 -5.09
CA GLU A 138 -10.80 -0.35 -5.24
C GLU A 138 -9.78 -0.47 -4.11
N LEU A 139 -9.66 0.56 -3.25
CA LEU A 139 -8.67 0.63 -2.15
C LEU A 139 -9.12 -0.21 -0.94
N GLN A 140 -9.32 -1.51 -1.16
CA GLN A 140 -9.80 -2.47 -0.16
C GLN A 140 -8.69 -3.04 0.74
N PHE A 141 -7.44 -2.63 0.52
CA PHE A 141 -6.34 -2.96 1.41
C PHE A 141 -6.39 -2.15 2.71
N GLY A 142 -5.73 -2.69 3.74
CA GLY A 142 -5.70 -2.12 5.09
C GLY A 142 -4.89 -0.84 5.21
N LEU A 143 -4.90 -0.29 6.42
CA LEU A 143 -4.05 0.82 6.81
C LEU A 143 -2.72 0.30 7.36
N ALA A 144 -1.64 1.08 7.22
CA ALA A 144 -0.35 0.71 7.79
C ALA A 144 -0.42 0.72 9.32
N ALA A 145 0.23 -0.26 9.96
CA ALA A 145 0.45 -0.25 11.38
C ALA A 145 1.21 1.00 11.85
N ALA A 146 1.15 1.27 13.16
CA ALA A 146 1.97 2.30 13.79
C ALA A 146 3.47 2.04 13.53
N ASP A 147 4.24 3.10 13.38
CA ASP A 147 5.66 3.00 12.99
C ASP A 147 6.47 2.27 14.06
N GLU A 148 6.05 2.28 15.33
CA GLU A 148 6.68 1.53 16.42
C GLU A 148 6.61 0.01 16.20
N TYR A 149 5.54 -0.49 15.57
CA TYR A 149 5.38 -1.92 15.30
C TYR A 149 6.21 -2.32 14.09
N PHE A 150 6.17 -1.49 13.06
CA PHE A 150 6.91 -1.71 11.82
C PHE A 150 8.42 -1.66 12.05
N ASN A 151 8.90 -0.73 12.87
CA ASN A 151 10.33 -0.57 13.17
C ASN A 151 10.83 -1.48 14.30
N ALA A 152 10.02 -2.42 14.79
CA ALA A 152 10.44 -3.35 15.83
C ALA A 152 11.63 -4.22 15.31
N PRO A 153 12.77 -4.27 16.02
CA PRO A 153 13.98 -4.92 15.52
C PRO A 153 13.95 -6.45 15.59
N ASN A 154 13.01 -7.01 16.36
CA ASN A 154 12.85 -8.45 16.53
C ASN A 154 11.41 -8.80 16.95
N ALA A 155 11.08 -10.08 16.83
CA ALA A 155 9.75 -10.62 17.11
C ALA A 155 9.29 -10.40 18.56
N GLU A 156 10.20 -10.43 19.53
CA GLU A 156 9.88 -10.17 20.95
C GLU A 156 9.44 -8.72 21.17
N THR A 157 10.17 -7.77 20.58
CA THR A 157 9.86 -6.34 20.69
C THR A 157 8.55 -6.01 20.00
N TRP A 158 8.32 -6.57 18.80
CA TRP A 158 7.05 -6.49 18.09
C TRP A 158 5.88 -7.03 18.94
N PHE A 159 6.07 -8.19 19.56
CA PHE A 159 5.05 -8.80 20.43
C PHE A 159 4.73 -7.94 21.65
N MET A 160 5.74 -7.35 22.30
CA MET A 160 5.52 -6.45 23.44
C MET A 160 4.75 -5.19 23.01
N CYS A 161 5.09 -4.60 21.87
CA CYS A 161 4.41 -3.42 21.34
C CYS A 161 2.95 -3.69 20.95
N THR A 162 2.67 -4.85 20.34
CA THR A 162 1.30 -5.25 19.96
C THR A 162 0.45 -5.57 21.20
N GLN A 163 1.00 -6.26 22.20
CA GLN A 163 0.26 -6.63 23.41
C GLN A 163 -0.12 -5.41 24.27
N ALA A 164 0.74 -4.39 24.35
CA ALA A 164 0.46 -3.13 25.03
C ALA A 164 -0.72 -2.35 24.42
N VAL A 165 -1.05 -2.62 23.15
CA VAL A 165 -2.12 -1.93 22.40
C VAL A 165 -3.35 -2.79 22.13
N ALA A 166 -3.26 -4.12 22.22
CA ALA A 166 -4.44 -4.98 22.33
C ALA A 166 -5.34 -4.58 23.53
N GLN A 167 -4.75 -3.95 24.55
CA GLN A 167 -5.46 -3.34 25.68
C GLN A 167 -6.05 -1.95 25.39
N ARG A 168 -5.68 -1.29 24.27
CA ARG A 168 -6.00 0.12 23.96
C ARG A 168 -6.85 0.34 22.71
N SER A 169 -6.76 -0.45 21.63
CA SER A 169 -7.74 -0.38 20.52
C SER A 169 -7.52 -1.48 19.46
N LEU A 170 -8.49 -2.39 19.34
CA LEU A 170 -8.64 -3.37 18.25
C LEU A 170 -9.36 -2.78 17.01
N ALA A 171 -9.77 -1.52 17.05
CA ALA A 171 -10.70 -0.95 16.07
C ALA A 171 -10.03 -0.56 14.74
N CYS A 172 -8.72 -0.28 14.72
CA CYS A 172 -8.01 0.19 13.53
C CYS A 172 -7.54 -0.96 12.60
N SER A 173 -7.44 -2.19 13.11
CA SER A 173 -6.88 -3.32 12.34
C SER A 173 -7.85 -3.93 11.31
N GLN A 174 -9.10 -3.47 11.27
CA GLN A 174 -10.19 -4.06 10.47
C GLN A 174 -10.75 -3.13 9.39
N VAL A 175 -10.22 -1.91 9.25
CA VAL A 175 -10.74 -0.93 8.27
C VAL A 175 -9.86 -0.86 7.03
N THR A 176 -10.50 -0.71 5.87
CA THR A 176 -9.80 -0.48 4.60
C THR A 176 -9.53 1.00 4.39
N LEU A 177 -8.61 1.33 3.46
CA LEU A 177 -8.38 2.72 3.05
C LEU A 177 -9.66 3.34 2.45
N SER A 178 -10.38 2.60 1.60
CA SER A 178 -11.67 3.03 1.03
C SER A 178 -12.69 3.38 2.11
N GLN A 179 -12.82 2.53 3.13
CA GLN A 179 -13.72 2.77 4.26
C GLN A 179 -13.29 4.01 5.05
N SER A 180 -12.00 4.15 5.33
CA SER A 180 -11.45 5.28 6.08
C SER A 180 -11.67 6.61 5.36
N ILE A 181 -11.46 6.65 4.04
CA ILE A 181 -11.77 7.83 3.21
C ILE A 181 -13.26 8.15 3.27
N THR A 182 -14.11 7.15 3.06
CA THR A 182 -15.58 7.34 3.13
C THR A 182 -16.01 7.84 4.50
N MET A 183 -15.37 7.35 5.57
CA MET A 183 -15.65 7.78 6.92
C MET A 183 -15.31 9.25 7.16
N ILE A 184 -14.17 9.74 6.66
CA ILE A 184 -13.82 11.16 6.78
C ILE A 184 -14.64 12.05 5.82
N MET A 185 -15.21 11.47 4.77
CA MET A 185 -15.98 12.18 3.75
C MET A 185 -17.47 12.35 4.08
N GLY A 186 -18.06 11.51 4.93
CA GLY A 186 -19.49 11.59 5.25
C GLY A 186 -19.83 12.70 6.24
N GLU A 187 -21.04 13.26 6.11
CA GLU A 187 -21.54 14.37 6.94
C GLU A 187 -22.13 13.90 8.29
N ASP A 188 -22.52 12.63 8.41
CA ASP A 188 -23.13 12.04 9.60
C ASP A 188 -22.13 11.16 10.37
N PHE A 189 -21.33 11.76 11.25
CA PHE A 189 -20.41 11.00 12.11
C PHE A 189 -20.72 11.20 13.60
N GLY A 190 -21.19 10.12 14.23
CA GLY A 190 -21.29 10.01 15.68
C GLY A 190 -19.90 9.98 16.33
N THR A 191 -19.80 10.55 17.53
CA THR A 191 -18.56 10.74 18.31
C THR A 191 -17.77 9.45 18.60
N SER A 192 -18.40 8.27 18.53
CA SER A 192 -17.77 6.97 18.84
C SER A 192 -16.87 6.40 17.73
N ARG A 193 -16.80 7.02 16.55
CA ARG A 193 -15.99 6.51 15.41
C ARG A 193 -14.61 7.16 15.26
N TRP A 194 -14.26 8.14 16.11
CA TRP A 194 -12.96 8.82 16.06
C TRP A 194 -11.81 8.01 16.65
N GLU A 195 -12.09 7.05 17.52
CA GLU A 195 -11.07 6.23 18.20
C GLU A 195 -10.14 5.51 17.21
N VAL A 196 -10.63 5.18 16.01
CA VAL A 196 -9.83 4.59 14.92
C VAL A 196 -8.75 5.55 14.40
N PHE A 197 -8.99 6.86 14.45
CA PHE A 197 -8.09 7.89 13.92
C PHE A 197 -7.16 8.49 14.97
N GLU A 198 -7.40 8.25 16.27
CA GLU A 198 -6.56 8.83 17.34
C GLU A 198 -5.12 8.31 17.32
N THR A 199 -4.91 7.07 16.87
CA THR A 199 -3.60 6.41 16.87
C THR A 199 -3.08 6.13 15.46
N ILE A 200 -3.63 6.81 14.45
CA ILE A 200 -3.31 6.53 13.05
C ILE A 200 -1.95 7.13 12.66
N SER A 201 -1.17 6.40 11.86
CA SER A 201 0.14 6.90 11.41
C SER A 201 0.01 8.13 10.49
N PRO A 202 1.04 9.00 10.43
CA PRO A 202 1.05 10.13 9.49
C PRO A 202 0.88 9.70 8.04
N LEU A 203 1.41 8.52 7.67
CA LEU A 203 1.26 7.95 6.33
C LEU A 203 -0.22 7.71 5.99
N ASN A 204 -0.94 7.06 6.88
CA ASN A 204 -2.36 6.78 6.69
C ASN A 204 -3.18 8.07 6.65
N LEU A 205 -2.90 9.02 7.54
CA LEU A 205 -3.58 10.32 7.54
C LEU A 205 -3.37 11.06 6.22
N PHE A 206 -2.15 11.05 5.70
CA PHE A 206 -1.82 11.67 4.43
C PHE A 206 -2.51 10.97 3.24
N ALA A 207 -2.60 9.63 3.26
CA ALA A 207 -3.36 8.87 2.26
C ALA A 207 -4.85 9.23 2.30
N ILE A 208 -5.46 9.23 3.48
CA ILE A 208 -6.90 9.54 3.62
C ILE A 208 -7.19 10.99 3.17
N ALA A 209 -6.37 11.96 3.58
CA ALA A 209 -6.50 13.35 3.16
C ALA A 209 -6.33 13.52 1.64
N SER A 210 -5.42 12.76 1.03
CA SER A 210 -5.21 12.77 -0.42
C SER A 210 -6.42 12.23 -1.18
N GLY A 211 -7.08 11.18 -0.67
CA GLY A 211 -8.32 10.64 -1.25
C GLY A 211 -9.46 11.66 -1.34
N LYS A 212 -9.58 12.54 -0.35
CA LYS A 212 -10.56 13.64 -0.37
C LYS A 212 -10.30 14.67 -1.48
N LEU A 213 -9.03 14.96 -1.76
CA LEU A 213 -8.64 15.88 -2.85
C LEU A 213 -8.79 15.23 -4.22
N HIS A 214 -8.52 13.93 -4.29
CA HIS A 214 -8.65 13.08 -5.46
C HIS A 214 -10.09 13.03 -5.98
N ASP A 215 -11.07 12.81 -5.10
CA ASP A 215 -12.51 12.77 -5.44
C ASP A 215 -13.09 14.14 -5.85
N LYS A 216 -12.65 15.22 -5.20
CA LYS A 216 -13.09 16.59 -5.53
C LYS A 216 -12.68 17.06 -6.91
N LYS A 217 -11.61 16.53 -7.50
CA LYS A 217 -11.23 16.84 -8.89
C LYS A 217 -12.08 16.07 -9.90
N LEU A 218 -12.56 14.88 -9.57
CA LEU A 218 -13.46 14.09 -10.42
C LEU A 218 -14.87 14.69 -10.54
N THR A 219 -15.30 15.46 -9.54
CA THR A 219 -16.67 15.99 -9.44
C THR A 219 -16.84 17.43 -9.93
N ARG A 220 -15.79 18.09 -10.44
CA ARG A 220 -15.93 19.42 -11.05
C ARG A 220 -16.38 19.29 -12.52
N PRO A 221 -17.57 19.81 -12.90
CA PRO A 221 -17.90 19.96 -14.31
C PRO A 221 -16.99 21.03 -14.93
N TYR A 222 -16.45 20.73 -16.12
CA TYR A 222 -15.78 21.72 -16.97
C TYR A 222 -16.73 22.86 -17.37
#